data_AF-X7ZYN4-F1
#
_entry.id   AF-X7ZYN4-F1
#
_cell.length_a   1.000
_cell.length_b   1.000
_cell.length_c   1.000
_cell.angle_alpha   90.00
_cell.angle_beta   90.00
_cell.angle_gamma   90.00
#
_symmetry.space_group_name_H-M   'P 1'
#
loop_
_entity.id
_entity.type
_entity.pdbx_description
1 polymer ?
#
loop_
_entity_poly.entity_id
_entity_poly.type
_entity_poly.pdbx_seq_one_letter_code
_entity_poly.pdbx_strand_id
1 'polypeptide(L)'
;MLPDGIDPFVMLFSESAGRVLVAVPRTAENRFRSLCEVRGLPAMRIGVVDPESDAVEFRGLFTVSLAELRGTSEAVLPALFG
;
A
#
# COMPACT_ATOMS: atom_id res chain seq x y z
N MET A 1 -2.94 10.65 4.75
CA MET A 1 -4.38 10.98 4.89
C MET A 1 -5.10 10.13 3.87
N LEU A 2 -6.05 9.31 4.32
CA LEU A 2 -6.98 8.62 3.44
C LEU A 2 -7.86 9.64 2.70
N PRO A 3 -8.43 9.31 1.53
CA PRO A 3 -9.39 10.18 0.88
C PRO A 3 -10.61 10.42 1.78
N ASP A 4 -11.09 11.66 1.82
CA ASP A 4 -12.25 12.05 2.63
C ASP A 4 -13.49 11.23 2.23
N GLY A 5 -14.22 10.74 3.24
CA GLY A 5 -15.45 9.96 3.07
C GLY A 5 -15.25 8.47 2.78
N ILE A 6 -14.02 7.97 2.73
CA ILE A 6 -13.74 6.52 2.61
C ILE A 6 -13.42 5.96 4.00
N ASP A 7 -14.17 4.93 4.38
CA ASP A 7 -13.91 4.18 5.61
C ASP A 7 -12.48 3.59 5.60
N PRO A 8 -11.67 3.84 6.65
CA PRO A 8 -10.29 3.35 6.71
C PRO A 8 -10.14 1.84 6.59
N PHE A 9 -11.07 1.08 7.18
CA PHE A 9 -11.04 -0.38 7.13
C PHE A 9 -11.32 -0.87 5.70
N VAL A 10 -12.31 -0.30 5.03
CA VAL A 10 -12.61 -0.62 3.61
C VAL A 10 -11.42 -0.29 2.72
N MET A 11 -10.74 0.84 2.91
CA MET A 11 -9.57 1.16 2.08
C MET A 11 -8.44 0.15 2.26
N LEU A 12 -8.14 -0.21 3.51
CA LEU A 12 -7.01 -1.08 3.84
C LEU A 12 -7.23 -2.54 3.46
N PHE A 13 -8.46 -3.05 3.61
CA PHE A 13 -8.74 -4.48 3.55
C PHE A 13 -9.68 -4.90 2.42
N SER A 14 -10.21 -3.96 1.62
CA SER A 14 -10.98 -4.33 0.42
C SER A 14 -10.13 -5.17 -0.53
N GLU A 15 -10.71 -6.24 -1.08
CA GLU A 15 -10.13 -7.11 -2.11
C GLU A 15 -10.72 -6.81 -3.50
N SER A 16 -10.92 -5.53 -3.81
CA SER A 16 -11.42 -5.13 -5.14
C SER A 16 -10.46 -5.60 -6.24
N ALA A 17 -11.01 -6.25 -7.26
CA ALA A 17 -10.27 -6.75 -8.42
C ALA A 17 -9.77 -5.62 -9.33
N GLY A 18 -8.79 -5.91 -10.19
CA GLY A 18 -8.28 -4.96 -11.20
C GLY A 18 -7.43 -3.83 -10.63
N ARG A 19 -6.90 -3.97 -9.41
CA ARG A 19 -6.00 -3.00 -8.78
C ARG A 19 -4.54 -3.48 -8.83
N VAL A 20 -3.62 -2.52 -8.92
CA VAL A 20 -2.17 -2.75 -8.91
C VAL A 20 -1.51 -1.68 -8.04
N LEU A 21 -0.49 -2.08 -7.27
CA LEU A 21 0.41 -1.15 -6.59
C LEU A 21 1.66 -0.91 -7.44
N VAL A 22 2.04 0.36 -7.60
CA VAL A 22 3.20 0.75 -8.40
C VAL A 22 4.09 1.68 -7.59
N ALA A 23 5.35 1.31 -7.41
CA ALA A 23 6.38 2.20 -6.90
C ALA A 23 7.00 2.98 -8.07
N VAL A 24 6.92 4.31 -8.01
CA VAL A 24 7.48 5.20 -9.04
C VAL A 24 8.52 6.13 -8.43
N PRO A 25 9.67 6.37 -9.09
CA PRO A 25 10.58 7.43 -8.69
C PRO A 25 9.85 8.78 -8.68
N ARG A 26 10.18 9.65 -7.71
CA ARG A 26 9.54 10.97 -7.58
C ARG A 26 9.61 11.81 -8.86
N THR A 27 10.69 11.68 -9.62
CA THR A 27 10.90 12.36 -10.91
C THR A 27 9.97 11.87 -12.03
N ALA A 28 9.42 10.65 -11.90
CA ALA A 28 8.57 10.02 -12.91
C ALA A 28 7.07 10.10 -12.58
N GLU A 29 6.69 10.57 -11.39
CA GLU A 29 5.29 10.56 -10.91
C GLU A 29 4.33 11.26 -11.88
N ASN A 30 4.65 12.48 -12.31
CA ASN A 30 3.81 13.23 -13.24
C ASN A 30 3.65 12.52 -14.58
N ARG A 31 4.75 11.98 -15.14
CA ARG A 31 4.73 11.23 -16.40
C ARG A 31 3.87 9.97 -16.29
N PHE A 32 3.99 9.24 -15.18
CA PHE A 32 3.20 8.04 -14.93
C PHE A 32 1.71 8.38 -14.85
N ARG A 33 1.34 9.40 -14.07
CA ARG A 33 -0.05 9.84 -13.94
C ARG A 33 -0.66 10.25 -15.28
N SER A 34 0.06 11.02 -16.09
CA SER A 34 -0.40 11.38 -17.44
C SER A 34 -0.61 10.16 -18.36
N LEU A 35 0.24 9.13 -18.26
CA LEU A 35 0.05 7.89 -19.03
C LEU A 35 -1.19 7.10 -18.61
N CYS A 36 -1.52 7.11 -17.32
CA CYS A 36 -2.74 6.53 -16.77
C CYS A 36 -3.98 7.30 -17.23
N GLU A 37 -3.96 8.64 -17.15
CA GLU A 37 -5.04 9.51 -17.60
C GLU A 37 -5.37 9.31 -19.09
N VAL A 38 -4.35 9.29 -19.96
CA VAL A 38 -4.52 9.04 -21.41
C VAL A 38 -5.18 7.69 -21.70
N ARG A 39 -5.01 6.71 -20.81
CA ARG A 39 -5.59 5.36 -20.93
C ARG A 39 -6.91 5.18 -20.16
N GLY A 40 -7.40 6.22 -19.51
CA GLY A 40 -8.60 6.12 -18.66
C GLY A 40 -8.41 5.19 -17.45
N LEU A 41 -7.17 5.05 -16.95
CA LEU A 41 -6.85 4.25 -15.78
C LEU A 41 -6.79 5.15 -14.53
N PRO A 42 -7.73 5.03 -13.57
CA PRO A 42 -7.66 5.80 -12.34
C PRO A 42 -6.40 5.43 -11.55
N ALA A 43 -5.64 6.44 -11.14
CA ALA A 43 -4.45 6.27 -10.31
C ALA A 43 -4.49 7.25 -9.13
N MET A 44 -4.14 6.75 -7.94
CA MET A 44 -4.12 7.53 -6.71
C MET A 44 -2.77 7.33 -6.01
N ARG A 45 -2.14 8.42 -5.55
CA ARG A 45 -0.95 8.34 -4.70
C ARG A 45 -1.39 8.01 -3.28
N ILE A 46 -0.99 6.84 -2.79
CA ILE A 46 -1.39 6.33 -1.46
C ILE A 46 -0.32 6.48 -0.38
N GLY A 47 0.93 6.79 -0.76
CA GLY A 47 2.02 6.85 0.21
C GLY A 47 3.36 7.30 -0.38
N VAL A 48 4.42 6.99 0.37
CA VAL A 48 5.83 7.18 0.02
C VAL A 48 6.62 6.00 0.56
N VAL A 49 7.67 5.60 -0.13
CA VAL A 49 8.63 4.60 0.36
C VAL A 49 9.77 5.36 1.01
N ASP A 50 10.09 4.99 2.25
CA ASP A 50 11.22 5.50 3.01
C ASP A 50 12.22 4.37 3.25
N PRO A 51 13.42 4.39 2.63
CA PRO A 51 14.44 3.35 2.81
C PRO A 51 15.01 3.27 4.24
N GLU A 52 14.85 4.33 5.03
CA GLU A 52 15.36 4.38 6.42
C GLU A 52 14.33 3.87 7.44
N SER A 53 13.09 3.61 7.00
CA SER A 53 12.02 3.10 7.86
C SER A 53 11.96 1.56 7.83
N ASP A 54 11.83 0.94 9.00
CA ASP A 54 11.57 -0.48 9.19
C ASP A 54 10.10 -0.78 9.52
N ALA A 55 9.21 0.20 9.31
CA ALA A 55 7.79 0.11 9.63
C ALA A 55 6.88 0.70 8.53
N VAL A 56 5.63 0.24 8.52
CA VAL A 56 4.54 0.82 7.74
C VAL A 56 3.69 1.68 8.66
N GLU A 57 3.66 2.99 8.39
CA GLU A 57 2.83 3.95 9.12
C GLU A 57 1.53 4.24 8.35
N PHE A 58 0.40 3.90 8.96
CA PHE A 58 -0.92 4.35 8.53
C PHE A 58 -1.31 5.58 9.33
N ARG A 59 -0.99 6.77 8.78
CA ARG A 59 -1.21 8.07 9.44
C ARG A 59 -2.60 8.18 10.07
N GLY A 60 -2.61 8.41 11.39
CA GLY A 60 -3.83 8.59 12.18
C GLY A 60 -4.54 7.30 12.60
N LEU A 61 -3.98 6.12 12.28
CA LEU A 61 -4.54 4.82 12.63
C LEU A 61 -3.57 4.01 13.49
N PHE A 62 -2.48 3.52 12.90
CA PHE A 62 -1.49 2.68 13.59
C PHE A 62 -0.19 2.59 12.77
N THR A 63 0.85 2.09 13.43
CA THR A 63 2.14 1.75 12.83
C THR A 63 2.45 0.30 13.13
N VAL A 64 2.97 -0.44 12.16
CA VAL A 64 3.35 -1.85 12.30
C VAL A 64 4.74 -2.06 11.72
N SER A 65 5.60 -2.81 12.42
CA SER A 65 6.95 -3.10 11.93
C SER A 65 6.93 -4.10 10.78
N LEU A 66 7.89 -3.98 9.86
CA LEU A 66 8.09 -4.97 8.79
C LEU A 66 8.47 -6.34 9.36
N ALA A 67 9.18 -6.36 10.50
CA ALA A 67 9.53 -7.60 11.20
C ALA A 67 8.28 -8.33 11.72
N GLU A 68 7.35 -7.60 12.35
CA GLU A 68 6.08 -8.16 12.82
C GLU A 68 5.23 -8.66 11.65
N LEU A 69 5.03 -7.84 10.61
CA LEU A 69 4.28 -8.23 9.42
C LEU A 69 4.83 -9.52 8.79
N ARG A 70 6.15 -9.60 8.66
CA ARG A 70 6.84 -10.78 8.13
C ARG A 70 6.61 -11.99 9.01
N GLY A 71 6.88 -11.87 10.31
CA GLY A 71 6.72 -12.95 11.27
C GLY A 71 5.28 -13.50 11.28
N THR A 72 4.28 -12.63 11.32
CA THR A 72 2.87 -13.03 11.28
C THR A 72 2.49 -13.71 9.96
N SER A 73 2.94 -13.18 8.82
CA SER A 73 2.63 -13.75 7.50
C SER A 73 3.28 -15.11 7.28
N GLU A 74 4.53 -15.28 7.73
CA GLU A 74 5.32 -16.50 7.49
C GLU A 74 5.02 -17.60 8.52
N ALA A 75 4.48 -17.27 9.70
CA ALA A 75 4.26 -18.24 10.78
C ALA A 75 3.12 -19.24 10.54
N VAL A 76 2.11 -18.90 9.72
CA VAL A 76 0.86 -19.68 9.62
C VAL A 76 1.12 -21.10 9.09
N LEU A 77 1.83 -21.23 7.97
CA LEU A 77 2.06 -22.54 7.36
C LEU A 77 3.00 -23.42 8.19
N PRO A 78 4.17 -22.94 8.68
CA PRO A 78 5.02 -23.72 9.57
C PRO A 78 4.31 -24.17 10.85
N ALA A 79 3.47 -23.31 11.44
CA ALA A 79 2.71 -23.67 12.65
C ALA A 79 1.69 -24.79 12.40
N LEU A 80 1.16 -24.89 11.18
CA LEU A 80 0.19 -25.92 10.80
C LEU A 80 0.83 -27.20 10.26
N PHE A 81 2.01 -27.12 9.65
CA PHE A 81 2.54 -28.21 8.83
C PHE A 81 3.99 -28.64 9.14
N GLY A 82 4.73 -27.93 9.99
CA GLY A 82 6.13 -28.23 10.33
C GLY A 82 7.09 -28.07 9.15
#